data_AF-A0A9D7C067-F1
#
_entry.id   AF-A0A9D7C067-F1
#
_cell.length_a   1.000
_cell.length_b   1.000
_cell.length_c   1.000
_cell.angle_alpha   90.00
_cell.angle_beta   90.00
_cell.angle_gamma   90.00
#
_symmetry.space_group_name_H-M   'P 1'
#
loop_
_entity.id
_entity.type
_entity.pdbx_description
1 polymer ?
#
loop_
_entity_poly.entity_id
_entity_poly.type
_entity_poly.pdbx_seq_one_letter_code
_entity_poly.pdbx_strand_id
1 'polypeptide(L)'
;MSLEVKDVQNGQDIVISRNEEEIYYVEVKSRWISANSITMSMPQFTNAATNKNKYSLCCVEMSDYKVGSPERYQVDDVNIIFDRIKILNNIGEEIDPLISGIMKAIDTENDITLTGDYRATIPQRLIRNGDDIDKFVAYLINKLKLS
;
A
#
# COMPACT_ATOMS: atom_id res chain seq x y z
N MET A 1 -23.88 -11.71 8.82
CA MET A 1 -22.47 -11.28 8.78
C MET A 1 -22.16 -10.93 7.34
N SER A 2 -21.84 -9.68 7.05
CA SER A 2 -21.49 -9.23 5.70
C SER A 2 -20.03 -8.79 5.67
N LEU A 3 -19.32 -9.21 4.62
CA LEU A 3 -18.00 -8.70 4.26
C LEU A 3 -18.18 -7.88 2.98
N GLU A 4 -17.64 -6.68 2.96
CA GLU A 4 -17.70 -5.77 1.82
C GLU A 4 -16.29 -5.35 1.44
N VAL A 5 -16.04 -5.19 0.13
CA VAL A 5 -14.78 -4.70 -0.42
C VAL A 5 -15.10 -3.49 -1.28
N LYS A 6 -14.45 -2.36 -1.01
CA LYS A 6 -14.66 -1.08 -1.72
C LYS A 6 -13.36 -0.62 -2.37
N ASP A 7 -13.47 -0.14 -3.61
CA ASP A 7 -12.46 0.72 -4.21
C ASP A 7 -12.67 2.14 -3.69
N VAL A 8 -11.69 2.64 -2.94
CA VAL A 8 -11.69 3.99 -2.39
C VAL A 8 -10.49 4.69 -2.99
N GLN A 9 -10.59 5.97 -3.30
CA GLN A 9 -9.45 6.76 -3.78
C GLN A 9 -9.03 7.74 -2.69
N ASN A 10 -7.78 8.19 -2.74
CA ASN A 10 -7.20 9.20 -1.82
C ASN A 10 -6.75 8.68 -0.44
N GLY A 11 -6.07 7.53 -0.39
CA GLY A 11 -5.33 7.04 0.80
C GLY A 11 -4.96 5.56 0.76
N GLN A 12 -5.78 4.76 0.10
CA GLN A 12 -5.63 3.35 -0.20
C GLN A 12 -6.45 3.11 -1.47
N ASP A 13 -6.27 1.98 -2.14
CA ASP A 13 -7.12 1.62 -3.28
C ASP A 13 -8.23 0.63 -2.88
N ILE A 14 -8.01 -0.17 -1.83
CA ILE A 14 -8.96 -1.20 -1.38
C ILE A 14 -9.21 -1.07 0.12
N VAL A 15 -10.48 -1.08 0.51
CA VAL A 15 -10.94 -1.19 1.89
C VAL A 15 -11.76 -2.46 2.07
N ILE A 16 -11.46 -3.21 3.12
CA ILE A 16 -12.23 -4.39 3.53
C ILE A 16 -12.98 -4.05 4.80
N SER A 17 -14.30 -4.22 4.77
CA SER A 17 -15.18 -3.92 5.89
C SER A 17 -15.97 -5.14 6.34
N ARG A 18 -16.22 -5.25 7.65
CA ARG A 18 -17.13 -6.23 8.25
C ARG A 18 -18.18 -5.50 9.07
N ASN A 19 -19.45 -5.72 8.74
CA ASN A 19 -20.57 -5.02 9.40
C ASN A 19 -20.31 -3.51 9.50
N GLU A 20 -19.88 -2.90 8.38
CA GLU A 20 -19.56 -1.45 8.24
C GLU A 20 -18.27 -0.98 8.94
N GLU A 21 -17.61 -1.81 9.75
CA GLU A 21 -16.30 -1.50 10.32
C GLU A 21 -15.18 -1.80 9.32
N GLU A 22 -14.29 -0.83 9.06
CA GLU A 22 -13.11 -1.02 8.22
C GLU A 22 -12.03 -1.82 8.98
N ILE A 23 -11.76 -3.03 8.50
CA ILE A 23 -10.88 -3.99 9.18
C ILE A 23 -9.56 -4.23 8.45
N TYR A 24 -9.45 -3.80 7.19
CA TYR A 24 -8.19 -3.89 6.45
C TYR A 24 -8.12 -2.91 5.27
N TYR A 25 -6.91 -2.49 4.92
CA TYR A 25 -6.63 -1.56 3.82
C TYR A 25 -5.50 -2.09 2.93
N VAL A 26 -5.62 -1.89 1.63
CA VAL A 26 -4.56 -2.18 0.66
C VAL A 26 -4.39 -1.01 -0.30
N GLU A 27 -3.16 -0.53 -0.44
CA GLU A 27 -2.74 0.40 -1.48
C GLU A 27 -2.00 -0.38 -2.58
N VAL A 28 -2.31 -0.13 -3.84
CA VAL A 28 -1.76 -0.81 -5.01
C VAL A 28 -0.94 0.17 -5.85
N LYS A 29 0.33 -0.14 -6.04
CA LYS A 29 1.25 0.66 -6.85
C LYS A 29 1.88 -0.17 -7.94
N SER A 30 1.72 0.26 -9.19
CA SER A 30 2.50 -0.27 -10.31
C SER A 30 3.80 0.49 -10.49
N ARG A 31 4.87 -0.23 -10.85
CA ARG A 31 6.18 0.35 -11.14
C ARG A 31 6.63 0.04 -12.55
N TRP A 32 6.93 1.08 -13.33
CA TRP A 32 7.31 0.95 -14.74
C TRP A 32 8.80 1.18 -15.02
N ILE A 33 9.60 1.52 -14.00
CA ILE A 33 11.05 1.79 -14.14
C ILE A 33 11.80 1.11 -12.98
N SER A 34 12.76 0.23 -13.31
CA SER A 34 13.45 -0.65 -12.36
C SER A 34 14.42 0.07 -11.41
N ALA A 35 14.87 1.28 -11.77
CA ALA A 35 15.71 2.13 -10.92
C ALA A 35 14.90 2.88 -9.85
N ASN A 36 13.58 2.99 -10.03
CA ASN A 36 12.77 3.86 -9.18
C ASN A 36 12.24 3.12 -7.96
N SER A 37 12.25 3.80 -6.83
CA SER A 37 11.41 3.52 -5.66
C SER A 37 9.94 3.82 -5.96
N ILE A 38 9.06 3.27 -5.15
CA ILE A 38 7.63 3.62 -5.17
C ILE A 38 7.42 4.79 -4.22
N THR A 39 6.49 5.69 -4.53
CA THR A 39 6.15 6.80 -3.66
C THR A 39 4.72 6.71 -3.15
N MET A 40 4.52 7.03 -1.88
CA MET A 40 3.20 7.18 -1.24
C MET A 40 2.98 8.66 -0.93
N SER A 41 1.78 9.17 -1.23
CA SER A 41 1.37 10.54 -0.88
C SER A 41 1.14 10.70 0.62
N MET A 42 1.04 11.95 1.10
CA MET A 42 0.74 12.24 2.51
C MET A 42 -0.47 11.47 3.05
N PRO A 43 -1.65 11.47 2.41
CA PRO A 43 -2.77 10.65 2.87
C PRO A 43 -2.46 9.15 2.95
N GLN A 44 -1.71 8.61 1.99
CA GLN A 44 -1.39 7.18 1.93
C GLN A 44 -0.52 6.73 3.10
N PHE A 45 0.56 7.46 3.37
CA PHE A 45 1.45 7.08 4.45
C PHE A 45 0.90 7.43 5.84
N THR A 46 0.11 8.52 5.97
CA THR A 46 -0.65 8.80 7.19
C THR A 46 -1.65 7.69 7.49
N ASN A 47 -2.42 7.23 6.49
CA ASN A 47 -3.38 6.17 6.70
C ASN A 47 -2.68 4.84 7.06
N ALA A 48 -1.55 4.55 6.41
CA ALA A 48 -0.74 3.38 6.75
C ALA A 48 -0.24 3.41 8.19
N ALA A 49 0.23 4.56 8.70
CA ALA A 49 0.68 4.70 10.08
C ALA A 49 -0.48 4.57 11.10
N THR A 50 -1.58 5.29 10.87
CA THR A 50 -2.80 5.21 11.72
C THR A 50 -3.32 3.77 11.83
N ASN A 51 -3.27 3.04 10.71
CA ASN A 51 -3.77 1.68 10.58
C ASN A 51 -2.66 0.64 10.50
N LYS A 52 -1.52 0.87 11.19
CA LYS A 52 -0.28 0.09 11.02
C LYS A 52 -0.39 -1.42 11.09
N ASN A 53 -1.33 -1.92 11.89
CA ASN A 53 -1.56 -3.36 12.04
C ASN A 53 -2.52 -3.94 11.00
N LYS A 54 -3.14 -3.13 10.13
CA LYS A 54 -4.17 -3.57 9.17
C LYS A 54 -4.06 -2.89 7.80
N TYR A 55 -2.84 -2.51 7.40
CA TYR A 55 -2.58 -1.84 6.13
C TYR A 55 -1.44 -2.53 5.37
N SER A 56 -1.65 -2.80 4.08
CA SER A 56 -0.64 -3.38 3.19
C SER A 56 -0.37 -2.51 1.97
N LEU A 57 0.88 -2.53 1.51
CA LEU A 57 1.27 -1.97 0.21
C LEU A 57 1.52 -3.11 -0.78
N CYS A 58 0.67 -3.23 -1.78
CA CYS A 58 0.80 -4.13 -2.92
C CYS A 58 1.58 -3.43 -4.04
N CYS A 59 2.70 -4.02 -4.44
CA CYS A 59 3.60 -3.48 -5.46
C CYS A 59 3.62 -4.42 -6.67
N VAL A 60 3.35 -3.90 -7.87
CA VAL A 60 3.36 -4.66 -9.12
C VAL A 60 4.56 -4.24 -9.98
N GLU A 61 5.44 -5.18 -10.31
CA GLU A 61 6.63 -4.95 -11.14
C GLU A 61 6.31 -4.96 -12.64
N MET A 62 6.26 -3.78 -13.24
CA MET A 62 5.92 -3.55 -14.65
C MET A 62 7.10 -3.01 -15.48
N SER A 63 8.33 -2.96 -14.97
CA SER A 63 9.45 -2.31 -15.68
C SER A 63 9.92 -3.03 -16.96
N ASP A 64 9.56 -4.29 -17.15
CA ASP A 64 9.80 -5.01 -18.40
C ASP A 64 8.83 -4.58 -19.52
N TYR A 65 7.71 -3.95 -19.17
CA TYR A 65 6.70 -3.44 -20.10
C TYR A 65 7.08 -2.03 -20.59
N LYS A 66 8.11 -2.00 -21.44
CA LYS A 66 8.75 -0.77 -21.92
C LYS A 66 7.82 0.10 -22.77
N VAL A 67 8.01 1.42 -22.70
CA VAL A 67 7.29 2.37 -23.55
C VAL A 67 7.52 1.99 -25.02
N GLY A 68 6.43 1.81 -25.78
CA GLY A 68 6.49 1.47 -27.20
C GLY A 68 6.57 -0.03 -27.51
N SER A 69 6.66 -0.91 -26.50
CA SER A 69 6.47 -2.35 -26.75
C SER A 69 4.98 -2.68 -26.87
N PRO A 70 4.58 -3.61 -27.77
CA PRO A 70 3.19 -4.06 -27.87
C PRO A 70 2.67 -4.63 -26.55
N GLU A 71 3.53 -5.28 -25.76
CA GLU A 71 3.13 -5.94 -24.51
C GLU A 71 2.68 -4.93 -23.43
N ARG A 72 3.14 -3.67 -23.47
CA ARG A 72 2.87 -2.67 -22.42
C ARG A 72 1.38 -2.44 -22.12
N TYR A 73 0.55 -2.57 -23.14
CA TYR A 73 -0.90 -2.37 -23.04
C TYR A 73 -1.68 -3.68 -23.14
N GLN A 74 -1.01 -4.83 -23.18
CA GLN A 74 -1.60 -6.16 -23.33
C GLN A 74 -1.56 -6.93 -22.00
N VAL A 75 -1.83 -6.22 -20.90
CA VAL A 75 -2.01 -6.86 -19.59
C VAL A 75 -3.48 -7.22 -19.43
N ASP A 76 -3.92 -8.20 -20.24
CA ASP A 76 -5.33 -8.59 -20.32
C ASP A 76 -5.68 -9.71 -19.32
N ASP A 77 -4.66 -10.33 -18.73
CA ASP A 77 -4.78 -11.34 -17.67
C ASP A 77 -3.96 -10.89 -16.45
N VAL A 78 -4.51 -11.05 -15.25
CA VAL A 78 -3.75 -10.81 -14.02
C VAL A 78 -2.69 -11.90 -13.81
N ASN A 79 -2.92 -13.13 -14.27
CA ASN A 79 -2.01 -14.27 -14.05
C ASN A 79 -0.61 -14.03 -14.60
N ILE A 80 -0.47 -13.22 -15.66
CA ILE A 80 0.84 -12.87 -16.26
C ILE A 80 1.64 -11.87 -15.43
N ILE A 81 1.06 -11.30 -14.37
CA ILE A 81 1.73 -10.40 -13.43
C ILE A 81 1.73 -10.93 -11.99
N PHE A 82 1.17 -12.12 -11.71
CA PHE A 82 1.09 -12.67 -10.35
C PHE A 82 2.48 -12.81 -9.69
N ASP A 83 3.46 -13.30 -10.45
CA ASP A 83 4.87 -13.47 -10.01
C ASP A 83 5.63 -12.14 -9.84
N ARG A 84 5.07 -11.05 -10.38
CA ARG A 84 5.58 -9.68 -10.32
C ARG A 84 4.99 -8.89 -9.15
N ILE A 85 4.07 -9.48 -8.38
CA ILE A 85 3.43 -8.84 -7.23
C ILE A 85 4.23 -9.14 -5.96
N LYS A 86 4.54 -8.08 -5.21
CA LYS A 86 5.11 -8.16 -3.86
C LYS A 86 4.30 -7.31 -2.90
N ILE A 87 4.00 -7.84 -1.72
CA ILE A 87 3.18 -7.18 -0.71
C ILE A 87 3.99 -6.91 0.56
N LEU A 88 3.99 -5.66 1.00
CA LEU A 88 4.56 -5.25 2.29
C LEU A 88 3.46 -5.16 3.33
N ASN A 89 3.29 -6.25 4.10
CA ASN A 89 2.25 -6.40 5.12
C ASN A 89 2.49 -5.56 6.38
N ASN A 90 3.74 -5.15 6.63
CA ASN A 90 4.16 -4.38 7.80
C ASN A 90 4.48 -2.91 7.44
N ILE A 91 4.09 -2.44 6.25
CA ILE A 91 4.49 -1.11 5.77
C ILE A 91 4.04 0.02 6.71
N GLY A 92 2.88 -0.14 7.35
CA GLY A 92 2.41 0.82 8.33
C GLY A 92 3.29 0.88 9.59
N GLU A 93 3.82 -0.26 10.04
CA GLU A 93 4.77 -0.31 11.17
C GLU A 93 6.12 0.31 10.81
N GLU A 94 6.58 0.14 9.57
CA GLU A 94 7.82 0.77 9.07
C GLU A 94 7.67 2.30 8.95
N ILE A 95 6.48 2.79 8.61
CA ILE A 95 6.19 4.21 8.40
C ILE A 95 5.87 4.93 9.71
N ASP A 96 5.22 4.27 10.67
CA ASP A 96 4.75 4.85 11.93
C ASP A 96 5.83 5.69 12.66
N PRO A 97 7.10 5.22 12.83
CA PRO A 97 8.14 6.02 13.47
C PRO A 97 8.54 7.29 12.70
N LEU A 98 8.37 7.30 11.38
CA LEU A 98 8.74 8.41 10.51
C LEU A 98 7.75 9.57 10.60
N ILE A 99 6.46 9.27 10.83
CA ILE A 99 5.38 10.26 10.81
C ILE A 99 4.76 10.53 12.17
N SER A 100 4.94 9.66 13.17
CA SER A 100 4.30 9.81 14.49
C SER A 100 4.55 11.17 15.14
N GLY A 101 5.77 11.72 15.00
CA GLY A 101 6.08 13.06 15.51
C GLY A 101 5.40 14.18 14.72
N ILE A 102 5.28 14.00 13.40
CA ILE A 102 4.63 14.95 12.49
C ILE A 102 3.12 14.98 12.74
N MET A 103 2.49 13.81 12.88
CA MET A 103 1.05 13.68 13.15
C MET A 103 0.67 14.34 14.48
N LYS A 104 1.49 14.21 15.52
CA LYS A 104 1.24 14.85 16.82
C LYS A 104 1.22 16.37 16.74
N ALA A 105 2.06 16.96 15.89
CA ALA A 105 2.14 18.41 15.71
C ALA A 105 0.97 18.97 14.89
N ILE A 106 0.36 18.16 14.00
CA ILE A 106 -0.78 18.58 13.16
C ILE A 106 -2.05 18.83 13.99
N ASP A 107 -2.22 18.13 15.12
CA ASP A 107 -3.41 18.24 16.00
C ASP A 107 -3.35 19.43 16.98
N THR A 108 -2.28 20.22 16.98
CA THR A 108 -2.07 21.33 17.93
C THR A 108 -1.75 22.63 17.20
N GLU A 109 -2.64 23.62 17.31
CA GLU A 109 -2.51 24.94 16.65
C GLU A 109 -1.23 25.72 17.01
N ASN A 110 -0.48 25.30 18.04
CA ASN A 110 0.72 25.96 18.54
C ASN A 110 2.04 25.25 18.19
N ASP A 111 2.00 24.13 17.46
CA ASP A 111 3.20 23.36 17.12
C ASP A 111 3.67 23.60 15.68
N ILE A 112 4.96 23.34 15.44
CA ILE A 112 5.55 23.41 14.10
C ILE A 112 4.97 22.28 13.26
N THR A 113 4.15 22.64 12.27
CA THR A 113 3.61 21.68 11.29
C THR A 113 4.44 21.63 10.02
N LEU A 114 4.53 20.45 9.42
CA LEU A 114 5.09 20.28 8.08
C LEU A 114 4.02 20.60 7.04
N THR A 115 4.32 21.54 6.14
CA THR A 115 3.43 21.95 5.05
C THR A 115 4.08 21.63 3.70
N GLY A 116 3.32 21.08 2.76
CA GLY A 116 3.79 20.74 1.40
C GLY A 116 3.53 19.29 0.97
N ASP A 117 3.85 18.98 -0.29
CA ASP A 117 3.64 17.68 -0.93
C ASP A 117 4.73 16.65 -0.56
N TYR A 118 4.86 16.37 0.74
CA TYR A 118 5.76 15.31 1.19
C TYR A 118 5.27 13.94 0.75
N ARG A 119 6.22 13.11 0.31
CA ARG A 119 5.97 11.74 -0.13
C ARG A 119 6.95 10.79 0.53
N ALA A 120 6.45 9.68 1.02
CA ALA A 120 7.30 8.59 1.47
C ALA A 120 7.85 7.84 0.26
N THR A 121 9.16 7.56 0.27
CA THR A 121 9.83 6.81 -0.78
C THR A 121 10.15 5.41 -0.28
N ILE A 122 9.52 4.39 -0.88
CA ILE A 122 9.69 2.99 -0.49
C ILE A 122 10.84 2.38 -1.29
N PRO A 123 11.95 1.98 -0.63
CA PRO A 123 13.10 1.41 -1.31
C PRO A 123 12.78 0.06 -1.96
N GLN A 124 13.39 -0.18 -3.12
CA GLN A 124 13.24 -1.44 -3.86
C GLN A 124 13.65 -2.67 -3.08
N ARG A 125 14.66 -2.54 -2.22
CA ARG A 125 15.10 -3.63 -1.36
C ARG A 125 13.99 -4.09 -0.42
N LEU A 126 13.16 -3.18 0.10
CA LEU A 126 12.03 -3.56 0.95
C LEU A 126 10.99 -4.31 0.12
N ILE A 127 10.59 -3.75 -1.03
CA ILE A 127 9.59 -4.35 -1.93
C ILE A 127 9.97 -5.79 -2.32
N ARG A 128 11.23 -6.02 -2.70
CA ARG A 128 11.71 -7.36 -3.11
C ARG A 128 11.64 -8.41 -1.99
N ASN A 129 11.67 -7.96 -0.74
CA ASN A 129 11.55 -8.83 0.44
C ASN A 129 10.10 -9.03 0.89
N GLY A 130 9.13 -8.42 0.19
CA GLY A 130 7.72 -8.59 0.45
C GLY A 130 7.20 -10.00 0.15
N ASP A 131 6.01 -10.25 0.64
CA ASP A 131 5.31 -11.52 0.45
C ASP A 131 4.74 -11.63 -0.96
N ASP A 132 4.69 -12.85 -1.49
CA ASP A 132 3.94 -13.15 -2.71
C ASP A 132 2.44 -13.11 -2.44
N ILE A 133 1.65 -12.96 -3.50
CA ILE A 133 0.19 -12.81 -3.41
C ILE A 133 -0.50 -13.98 -2.68
N ASP A 134 -0.08 -15.22 -2.90
CA ASP A 134 -0.67 -16.37 -2.22
C ASP A 134 -0.44 -16.34 -0.71
N LYS A 135 0.77 -15.95 -0.30
CA LYS A 135 1.12 -15.79 1.11
C LYS A 135 0.34 -14.64 1.73
N PHE A 136 0.16 -13.54 1.01
CA PHE A 136 -0.67 -12.43 1.45
C PHE A 136 -2.15 -12.83 1.60
N VAL A 137 -2.73 -13.54 0.63
CA VAL A 137 -4.12 -14.00 0.70
C VAL A 137 -4.33 -14.92 1.90
N ALA A 138 -3.41 -15.86 2.13
CA ALA A 138 -3.46 -16.73 3.30
C ALA A 138 -3.37 -15.94 4.62
N TYR A 139 -2.45 -14.96 4.68
CA TYR A 139 -2.32 -14.04 5.81
C TYR A 139 -3.63 -13.26 6.05
N LEU A 140 -4.21 -12.68 5.00
CA LEU A 140 -5.41 -11.86 5.07
C LEU A 140 -6.61 -12.69 5.54
N ILE A 141 -6.82 -13.89 4.99
CA ILE A 141 -7.89 -14.81 5.42
C ILE A 141 -7.75 -15.09 6.93
N ASN A 142 -6.54 -15.35 7.43
CA ASN A 142 -6.32 -15.58 8.85
C ASN A 142 -6.60 -14.32 9.69
N LYS A 143 -6.18 -13.14 9.21
CA LYS A 143 -6.46 -11.86 9.86
C LYS A 143 -7.97 -11.62 10.01
N LEU A 144 -8.73 -11.86 8.94
CA LEU A 144 -10.18 -11.63 8.88
C LEU A 144 -11.00 -12.65 9.70
N LYS A 145 -10.42 -13.79 10.08
CA LYS A 145 -11.03 -14.74 11.02
C LYS A 145 -10.86 -14.34 12.49
N LEU A 146 -9.80 -13.58 12.79
CA LEU A 146 -9.42 -13.16 14.14
C LEU A 146 -9.94 -11.76 14.51
N SER A 147 -10.22 -10.93 13.49
CA SER A 147 -11.09 -9.76 13.58
C SER A 147 -12.55 -10.20 13.51
#